data_AF-A0A7S0ILZ1-F1
#
_entry.id   AF-A0A7S0ILZ1-F1
#
_cell.length_a   1.000
_cell.length_b   1.000
_cell.length_c   1.000
_cell.angle_alpha   90.00
_cell.angle_beta   90.00
_cell.angle_gamma   90.00
#
_symmetry.space_group_name_H-M   'P 1'
#
loop_
_entity.id
_entity.type
_entity.pdbx_description
1 polymer ?
#
loop_
_entity_poly.entity_id
_entity_poly.type
_entity_poly.pdbx_seq_one_letter_code
_entity_poly.pdbx_strand_id
1 'polypeptide(L)'
;TGWAGPPGAPPPPPPLLPPPAALALEPLFLDAPAPRAKVDTSVLDELPPKAKQAYLQYLPQLQLNADFYLFELMPLLADPGRWDRISDLSSSTDIGSAASISRMDREFVTPMKILALSFPPDLGGEEMQASLDVFQRSVFQLARLARKGSTVGNTAGPSAKEVADLYAAWDSGRGALNAFADAVNEGTGASRLLAIPPKGQEKSYPRSKALYTQLQKDAALCRNRGGEALAGLWGNLMVYGTVPGVNPCGNAAQAYYSQGL
;
A
#
# COMPACT_ATOMS: atom_id res chain seq x y z
N THR A 1 -71.49 -23.17 -34.72
CA THR A 1 -70.79 -24.06 -33.76
C THR A 1 -69.31 -23.73 -33.83
N GLY A 2 -68.74 -23.23 -32.74
CA GLY A 2 -67.33 -22.82 -32.68
C GLY A 2 -67.01 -22.23 -31.31
N TRP A 3 -66.94 -23.09 -30.30
CA TRP A 3 -66.51 -22.74 -28.94
C TRP A 3 -64.99 -22.51 -28.94
N ALA A 4 -64.55 -21.30 -28.63
CA ALA A 4 -63.15 -20.99 -28.36
C ALA A 4 -62.85 -21.30 -26.88
N GLY A 5 -61.96 -22.25 -26.63
CA GLY A 5 -61.53 -22.65 -25.28
C GLY A 5 -60.73 -21.56 -24.56
N PRO A 6 -60.62 -21.64 -23.21
CA PRO A 6 -59.96 -20.63 -22.41
C PRO A 6 -58.43 -20.59 -22.65
N PRO A 7 -57.79 -19.42 -22.45
CA PRO A 7 -56.36 -19.23 -22.67
C PRO A 7 -55.52 -20.08 -21.73
N GLY A 8 -54.50 -20.75 -22.28
CA GLY A 8 -53.58 -21.62 -21.57
C GLY A 8 -52.77 -20.90 -20.50
N ALA A 9 -52.51 -21.59 -19.40
CA ALA A 9 -51.71 -21.10 -18.28
C ALA A 9 -50.26 -20.78 -18.73
N PRO A 10 -49.63 -19.74 -18.16
CA PRO A 10 -48.23 -19.42 -18.44
C PRO A 10 -47.30 -20.54 -17.93
N PRO A 11 -46.17 -20.78 -18.60
CA PRO A 11 -45.21 -21.81 -18.21
C PRO A 11 -44.56 -21.48 -16.85
N PRO A 12 -44.17 -22.51 -16.08
CA PRO A 12 -43.51 -22.31 -14.79
C PRO A 12 -42.13 -21.64 -14.97
N PRO A 13 -41.68 -20.85 -13.98
CA PRO A 13 -40.36 -20.23 -14.01
C PRO A 13 -39.25 -21.29 -14.01
N PRO A 14 -38.10 -21.00 -14.65
CA PRO A 14 -36.95 -21.91 -14.65
C PRO A 14 -36.44 -22.14 -13.23
N PRO A 15 -35.88 -23.33 -12.93
CA PRO A 15 -35.32 -23.63 -11.62
C PRO A 15 -34.16 -22.69 -11.30
N LEU A 16 -34.15 -22.18 -10.06
CA LEU A 16 -33.05 -21.37 -9.53
C LEU A 16 -31.76 -22.20 -9.57
N LEU A 17 -30.75 -21.68 -10.27
CA LEU A 17 -29.39 -22.23 -10.23
C LEU A 17 -28.91 -22.29 -8.77
N PRO A 18 -28.25 -23.38 -8.34
CA PRO A 18 -27.64 -23.42 -7.02
C PRO A 18 -26.60 -22.30 -6.91
N PRO A 19 -26.43 -21.70 -5.71
CA PRO A 19 -25.42 -20.68 -5.50
C PRO A 19 -24.03 -21.23 -5.88
N PRO A 20 -23.14 -20.42 -6.47
CA PRO A 20 -21.79 -20.86 -6.78
C PRO A 20 -21.16 -21.40 -5.49
N ALA A 21 -20.61 -22.60 -5.57
CA ALA A 21 -19.89 -23.24 -4.49
C ALA A 21 -18.92 -22.22 -3.87
N ALA A 22 -19.05 -21.99 -2.57
CA ALA A 22 -18.06 -21.25 -1.81
C ALA A 22 -16.71 -21.89 -2.11
N LEU A 23 -15.86 -21.18 -2.86
CA LEU A 23 -14.47 -21.57 -3.05
C LEU A 23 -13.88 -21.63 -1.64
N ALA A 24 -13.68 -22.86 -1.16
CA ALA A 24 -12.96 -23.12 0.07
C ALA A 24 -11.60 -22.46 -0.09
N LEU A 25 -11.39 -21.38 0.66
CA LEU A 25 -10.08 -20.79 0.85
C LEU A 25 -9.25 -21.85 1.57
N GLU A 26 -8.45 -22.59 0.81
CA GLU A 26 -7.38 -23.39 1.41
C GLU A 26 -6.55 -22.47 2.30
N PRO A 27 -6.18 -22.92 3.50
CA PRO A 27 -5.39 -22.11 4.39
C PRO A 27 -3.98 -21.95 3.81
N LEU A 28 -3.68 -20.75 3.29
CA LEU A 28 -2.33 -20.29 2.91
C LEU A 28 -1.45 -20.11 4.17
N PHE A 29 -1.29 -21.16 4.98
CA PHE A 29 -0.27 -21.21 6.03
C PHE A 29 1.01 -21.79 5.42
N LEU A 30 1.76 -20.92 4.74
CA LEU A 30 3.18 -21.13 4.53
C LEU A 30 3.91 -20.52 5.73
N ASP A 31 4.78 -21.34 6.32
CA ASP A 31 5.62 -21.14 7.51
C ASP A 31 5.63 -19.74 8.15
N ALA A 32 5.15 -19.69 9.39
CA ALA A 32 5.25 -18.50 10.23
C ALA A 32 6.75 -18.17 10.45
N PRO A 33 7.21 -16.94 10.14
CA PRO A 33 8.56 -16.52 10.51
C PRO A 33 8.74 -16.57 12.04
N ALA A 34 9.98 -16.78 12.48
CA ALA A 34 10.34 -16.87 13.89
C ALA A 34 9.73 -15.70 14.72
N PRO A 35 9.22 -15.97 15.93
CA PRO A 35 8.56 -14.96 16.74
C PRO A 35 9.57 -13.84 17.06
N ARG A 36 9.25 -12.62 16.61
CA ARG A 36 10.00 -11.44 17.03
C ARG A 36 9.65 -11.12 18.49
N ALA A 37 10.59 -10.47 19.16
CA ALA A 37 10.41 -10.08 20.57
C ALA A 37 9.11 -9.30 20.74
N LYS A 38 8.34 -9.61 21.79
CA LYS A 38 7.11 -8.89 22.13
C LYS A 38 7.41 -7.38 22.14
N VAL A 39 6.62 -6.63 21.37
CA VAL A 39 6.67 -5.16 21.35
C VAL A 39 6.47 -4.66 22.78
N ASP A 40 7.50 -4.01 23.34
CA ASP A 40 7.38 -3.28 24.58
C ASP A 40 6.67 -1.96 24.28
N THR A 41 5.38 -1.87 24.60
CA THR A 41 4.57 -0.68 24.33
C THR A 41 4.75 0.41 25.39
N SER A 42 5.59 0.21 26.41
CA SER A 42 5.81 1.21 27.47
C SER A 42 6.32 2.55 26.90
N VAL A 43 7.26 2.50 25.95
CA VAL A 43 7.79 3.69 25.26
C VAL A 43 6.69 4.41 24.46
N LEU A 44 5.76 3.65 23.86
CA LEU A 44 4.62 4.21 23.13
C LEU A 44 3.63 4.96 24.06
N ASP A 45 3.55 4.55 25.33
CA ASP A 45 2.73 5.22 26.33
C ASP A 45 3.36 6.50 26.87
N GLU A 46 4.69 6.64 26.76
CA GLU A 46 5.45 7.83 27.15
C GLU A 46 5.49 8.92 26.07
N LEU A 47 5.10 8.60 24.83
CA LEU A 47 5.04 9.57 23.74
C LEU A 47 4.05 10.71 24.00
N PRO A 48 4.35 11.94 23.52
CA PRO A 48 3.36 13.01 23.49
C PRO A 48 2.06 12.56 22.79
N PRO A 49 0.87 12.97 23.28
CA PRO A 49 -0.41 12.47 22.76
C PRO A 49 -0.58 12.60 21.25
N LYS A 50 -0.08 13.70 20.67
CA LYS A 50 -0.12 13.94 19.21
C LYS A 50 0.82 13.00 18.45
N ALA A 51 2.02 12.74 18.97
CA ALA A 51 2.97 11.79 18.38
C ALA A 51 2.38 10.38 18.34
N LYS A 52 1.84 9.93 19.48
CA LYS A 52 1.16 8.64 19.61
C LYS A 52 -0.03 8.52 18.65
N GLN A 53 -0.89 9.54 18.60
CA GLN A 53 -2.04 9.55 17.70
C GLN A 53 -1.60 9.49 16.24
N ALA A 54 -0.64 10.32 15.83
CA ALA A 54 -0.13 10.34 14.46
C ALA A 54 0.51 8.99 14.09
N TYR A 55 1.29 8.40 14.98
CA TYR A 55 1.90 7.09 14.76
C TYR A 55 0.84 6.01 14.52
N LEU A 56 -0.14 5.89 15.42
CA LEU A 56 -1.20 4.88 15.27
C LEU A 56 -2.04 5.11 14.00
N GLN A 57 -2.25 6.37 13.63
CA GLN A 57 -2.98 6.75 12.41
C GLN A 57 -2.22 6.35 11.14
N TYR A 58 -0.92 6.62 11.05
CA TYR A 58 -0.16 6.46 9.82
C TYR A 58 0.64 5.15 9.72
N LEU A 59 0.81 4.40 10.81
CA LEU A 59 1.49 3.10 10.82
C LEU A 59 1.01 2.14 9.71
N PRO A 60 -0.31 1.93 9.51
CA PRO A 60 -0.81 1.06 8.44
C PRO A 60 -0.37 1.52 7.05
N GLN A 61 -0.42 2.83 6.80
CA GLN A 61 -0.02 3.42 5.52
C GLN A 61 1.50 3.28 5.30
N LEU A 62 2.32 3.48 6.32
CA LEU A 62 3.77 3.29 6.24
C LEU A 62 4.14 1.84 5.88
N GLN A 63 3.42 0.86 6.44
CA GLN A 63 3.61 -0.54 6.09
C GLN A 63 3.20 -0.84 4.64
N LEU A 64 2.06 -0.28 4.18
CA LEU A 64 1.65 -0.39 2.78
C LEU A 64 2.66 0.24 1.82
N ASN A 65 3.22 1.38 2.19
CA ASN A 65 4.21 2.11 1.40
C ASN A 65 5.48 1.29 1.19
N ALA A 66 5.97 0.63 2.26
CA ALA A 66 7.12 -0.27 2.17
C ALA A 66 6.82 -1.47 1.25
N ASP A 67 5.64 -2.08 1.41
CA ASP A 67 5.19 -3.20 0.58
C ASP A 67 5.01 -2.81 -0.88
N PHE A 68 4.45 -1.62 -1.16
CA PHE A 68 4.36 -1.07 -2.51
C PHE A 68 5.75 -0.94 -3.15
N TYR A 69 6.71 -0.38 -2.41
CA TYR A 69 8.07 -0.13 -2.89
C TYR A 69 8.75 -1.42 -3.35
N LEU A 70 8.51 -2.53 -2.64
CA LEU A 70 9.07 -3.84 -2.94
C LEU A 70 8.24 -4.64 -3.96
N PHE A 71 6.93 -4.72 -3.79
CA PHE A 71 6.08 -5.66 -4.53
C PHE A 71 5.58 -5.12 -5.86
N GLU A 72 5.48 -3.80 -6.00
CA GLU A 72 5.00 -3.12 -7.21
C GLU A 72 6.09 -2.29 -7.87
N LEU A 73 6.76 -1.40 -7.13
CA LEU A 73 7.69 -0.45 -7.73
C LEU A 73 8.98 -1.12 -8.21
N MET A 74 9.59 -2.00 -7.40
CA MET A 74 10.83 -2.68 -7.77
C MET A 74 10.69 -3.55 -9.04
N PRO A 75 9.62 -4.35 -9.24
CA PRO A 75 9.41 -5.08 -10.49
C PRO A 75 9.32 -4.18 -11.74
N LEU A 76 8.78 -2.96 -11.62
CA LEU A 76 8.67 -2.04 -12.77
C LEU A 76 10.02 -1.57 -13.30
N LEU A 77 11.09 -1.59 -12.46
CA LEU A 77 12.43 -1.21 -12.89
C LEU A 77 12.96 -2.10 -14.02
N ALA A 78 12.49 -3.35 -14.09
CA ALA A 78 12.88 -4.31 -15.14
C ALA A 78 11.99 -4.23 -16.39
N ASP A 79 10.95 -3.39 -16.39
CA ASP A 79 9.98 -3.28 -17.48
C ASP A 79 9.91 -1.85 -18.05
N PRO A 80 10.86 -1.47 -18.93
CA PRO A 80 10.89 -0.15 -19.57
C PRO A 80 9.60 0.27 -20.26
N GLY A 81 8.83 -0.68 -20.81
CA GLY A 81 7.54 -0.42 -21.44
C GLY A 81 6.47 0.08 -20.47
N ARG A 82 6.76 0.05 -19.17
CA ARG A 82 5.84 0.36 -18.07
C ARG A 82 6.40 1.39 -17.10
N TRP A 83 7.45 2.12 -17.50
CA TRP A 83 8.05 3.21 -16.72
C TRP A 83 7.15 4.45 -16.64
N ASP A 84 6.12 4.56 -17.48
CA ASP A 84 5.01 5.52 -17.31
C ASP A 84 4.45 5.46 -15.88
N ARG A 85 4.21 4.24 -15.36
CA ARG A 85 3.67 4.02 -14.01
C ARG A 85 4.60 4.47 -12.88
N ILE A 86 5.91 4.50 -13.14
CA ILE A 86 6.89 5.03 -12.19
C ILE A 86 6.84 6.56 -12.22
N SER A 87 6.75 7.15 -13.42
CA SER A 87 6.66 8.61 -13.55
C SER A 87 5.37 9.18 -12.95
N ASP A 88 4.28 8.40 -13.00
CA ASP A 88 2.97 8.74 -12.43
C ASP A 88 2.96 8.86 -10.90
N LEU A 89 4.01 8.38 -10.22
CA LEU A 89 4.14 8.60 -8.77
C LEU A 89 4.15 10.07 -8.41
N SER A 90 4.78 10.90 -9.26
CA SER A 90 4.96 12.34 -9.05
C SER A 90 4.02 13.19 -9.88
N SER A 91 3.16 12.59 -10.72
CA SER A 91 2.21 13.36 -11.53
C SER A 91 1.02 13.79 -10.67
N SER A 92 0.70 15.07 -10.74
CA SER A 92 -0.60 15.61 -10.32
C SER A 92 -1.49 15.74 -11.55
N THR A 93 -2.77 15.40 -11.40
CA THR A 93 -3.74 15.58 -12.47
C THR A 93 -4.63 16.76 -12.11
N ASP A 94 -4.59 17.80 -12.92
CA ASP A 94 -5.55 18.92 -12.83
C ASP A 94 -6.74 18.62 -13.74
N ILE A 95 -7.89 18.31 -13.15
CA ILE A 95 -9.16 18.25 -13.88
C ILE A 95 -9.98 19.48 -13.47
N GLY A 96 -9.71 20.60 -14.15
CA GLY A 96 -10.39 21.87 -13.87
C GLY A 96 -10.07 22.43 -12.47
N SER A 97 -11.09 22.69 -11.66
CA SER A 97 -10.94 23.25 -10.30
C SER A 97 -10.57 22.22 -9.22
N ALA A 98 -10.43 20.94 -9.56
CA ALA A 98 -10.01 19.88 -8.65
C ALA A 98 -8.60 19.39 -9.03
N ALA A 99 -7.59 19.90 -8.32
CA ALA A 99 -6.23 19.39 -8.40
C ALA A 99 -6.13 18.06 -7.62
N SER A 100 -5.83 16.96 -8.32
CA SER A 100 -5.50 15.69 -7.66
C SER A 100 -4.03 15.71 -7.25
N ILE A 101 -3.78 15.68 -5.94
CA ILE A 101 -2.44 15.52 -5.36
C ILE A 101 -1.80 14.23 -5.88
N SER A 102 -0.48 14.27 -6.12
CA SER A 102 0.27 13.10 -6.61
C SER A 102 0.18 11.92 -5.65
N ARG A 103 0.36 10.70 -6.15
CA ARG A 103 0.39 9.51 -5.30
C ARG A 103 1.50 9.61 -4.25
N MET A 104 2.68 10.07 -4.66
CA MET A 104 3.82 10.30 -3.77
C MET A 104 3.45 11.24 -2.63
N ASP A 105 2.80 12.37 -2.94
CA ASP A 105 2.44 13.36 -1.92
C ASP A 105 1.37 12.84 -0.97
N ARG A 106 0.34 12.18 -1.52
CA ARG A 106 -0.80 11.66 -0.76
C ARG A 106 -0.42 10.48 0.13
N GLU A 107 0.30 9.51 -0.41
CA GLU A 107 0.54 8.23 0.28
C GLU A 107 1.83 8.25 1.09
N PHE A 108 2.87 8.98 0.68
CA PHE A 108 4.19 8.95 1.32
C PHE A 108 4.48 10.26 2.06
N VAL A 109 4.62 11.36 1.32
CA VAL A 109 5.18 12.60 1.86
C VAL A 109 4.31 13.20 2.94
N THR A 110 2.99 13.31 2.72
CA THR A 110 2.09 13.93 3.69
C THR A 110 2.05 13.13 5.00
N PRO A 111 1.82 11.80 5.00
CA PRO A 111 1.91 10.98 6.21
C PRO A 111 3.27 11.09 6.93
N MET A 112 4.37 10.96 6.19
CA MET A 112 5.72 11.02 6.76
C MET A 112 6.00 12.39 7.38
N LYS A 113 5.58 13.47 6.73
CA LYS A 113 5.74 14.85 7.23
C LYS A 113 4.94 15.08 8.50
N ILE A 114 3.67 14.66 8.52
CA ILE A 114 2.82 14.81 9.71
C ILE A 114 3.42 14.03 10.88
N LEU A 115 3.89 12.81 10.64
CA LEU A 115 4.53 12.00 11.67
C LEU A 115 5.81 12.67 12.19
N ALA A 116 6.72 13.07 11.30
CA ALA A 116 7.98 13.70 11.66
C ALA A 116 7.80 14.99 12.47
N LEU A 117 6.79 15.80 12.12
CA LEU A 117 6.45 17.03 12.86
C LEU A 117 5.72 16.77 14.19
N SER A 118 5.18 15.57 14.38
CA SER A 118 4.48 15.21 15.62
C SER A 118 5.44 14.66 16.68
N PHE A 119 6.60 14.14 16.26
CA PHE A 119 7.63 13.62 17.15
C PHE A 119 8.57 14.74 17.61
N PRO A 120 8.91 14.80 18.91
CA PRO A 120 9.99 15.65 19.40
C PRO A 120 11.33 15.36 18.71
N PRO A 121 12.23 16.36 18.58
CA PRO A 121 13.57 16.16 18.01
C PRO A 121 14.35 15.03 18.67
N ASP A 122 14.31 14.94 19.99
CA ASP A 122 14.99 13.94 20.82
C ASP A 122 14.40 12.53 20.71
N LEU A 123 13.24 12.38 20.08
CA LEU A 123 12.58 11.10 19.83
C LEU A 123 12.56 10.73 18.33
N GLY A 124 13.54 11.21 17.56
CA GLY A 124 13.69 10.84 16.15
C GLY A 124 13.05 11.81 15.17
N GLY A 125 12.44 12.92 15.63
CA GLY A 125 11.74 13.88 14.76
C GLY A 125 12.66 14.55 13.74
N GLU A 126 13.95 14.76 14.06
CA GLU A 126 14.94 15.33 13.13
C GLU A 126 15.40 14.29 12.10
N GLU A 127 15.66 13.06 12.53
CA GLU A 127 16.06 11.92 11.69
C GLU A 127 14.96 11.57 10.69
N MET A 128 13.68 11.62 11.13
CA MET A 128 12.51 11.46 10.27
C MET A 128 12.45 12.55 9.19
N GLN A 129 12.67 13.82 9.55
CA GLN A 129 12.68 14.93 8.58
C GLN A 129 13.83 14.79 7.58
N ALA A 130 15.04 14.51 8.05
CA ALA A 130 16.20 14.31 7.19
C ALA A 130 15.99 13.15 6.21
N SER A 131 15.43 12.04 6.68
CA SER A 131 15.12 10.88 5.84
C SER A 131 14.02 11.18 4.82
N LEU A 132 12.99 11.94 5.21
CA LEU A 132 11.93 12.40 4.31
C LEU A 132 12.48 13.27 3.16
N ASP A 133 13.40 14.19 3.45
CA ASP A 133 14.00 15.06 2.42
C ASP A 133 14.84 14.27 1.41
N VAL A 134 15.58 13.25 1.89
CA VAL A 134 16.28 12.32 0.98
C VAL A 134 15.27 11.53 0.16
N PHE A 135 14.24 10.96 0.79
CA PHE A 135 13.22 10.18 0.11
C PHE A 135 12.53 10.97 -1.01
N GLN A 136 12.08 12.19 -0.73
CA GLN A 136 11.44 13.05 -1.72
C GLN A 136 12.33 13.27 -2.94
N ARG A 137 13.59 13.67 -2.72
CA ARG A 137 14.56 13.89 -3.81
C ARG A 137 14.77 12.64 -4.64
N SER A 138 14.89 11.48 -3.98
CA SER A 138 15.12 10.20 -4.66
C SER A 138 13.92 9.76 -5.49
N VAL A 139 12.69 9.93 -5.00
CA VAL A 139 11.47 9.57 -5.76
C VAL A 139 11.22 10.55 -6.92
N PHE A 140 11.47 11.85 -6.73
CA PHE A 140 11.42 12.82 -7.84
C PHE A 140 12.45 12.47 -8.92
N GLN A 141 13.68 12.12 -8.53
CA GLN A 141 14.71 11.68 -9.47
C GLN A 141 14.32 10.38 -10.17
N LEU A 142 13.76 9.41 -9.45
CA LEU A 142 13.26 8.16 -10.00
C LEU A 142 12.18 8.42 -11.06
N ALA A 143 11.16 9.23 -10.74
CA ALA A 143 10.09 9.57 -11.66
C ALA A 143 10.59 10.33 -12.90
N ARG A 144 11.54 11.25 -12.73
CA ARG A 144 12.20 11.98 -13.82
C ARG A 144 12.96 11.04 -14.76
N LEU A 145 13.76 10.13 -14.22
CA LEU A 145 14.53 9.15 -15.00
C LEU A 145 13.60 8.20 -15.75
N ALA A 146 12.55 7.71 -15.08
CA ALA A 146 11.54 6.85 -15.69
C ALA A 146 10.82 7.54 -16.86
N ARG A 147 10.44 8.81 -16.70
CA ARG A 147 9.82 9.61 -17.78
C ARG A 147 10.74 9.76 -18.98
N LYS A 148 12.03 10.03 -18.74
CA LYS A 148 13.04 10.17 -19.81
C LYS A 148 13.25 8.86 -20.57
N GLY A 149 13.30 7.74 -19.86
CA GLY A 149 13.56 6.41 -20.44
C GLY A 149 12.30 5.66 -20.89
N SER A 150 11.11 6.24 -20.73
CA SER A 150 9.86 5.63 -21.17
C SER A 150 9.86 5.47 -22.69
N THR A 151 9.47 4.29 -23.15
CA THR A 151 9.48 3.92 -24.57
C THR A 151 8.20 4.32 -25.31
N VAL A 152 7.30 5.09 -24.69
CA VAL A 152 6.11 5.63 -25.36
C VAL A 152 6.55 6.57 -26.50
N GLY A 153 6.57 6.05 -27.72
CA GLY A 153 7.02 6.75 -28.92
C GLY A 153 8.52 6.64 -29.24
N ASN A 154 9.33 5.96 -28.42
CA ASN A 154 10.75 5.74 -28.64
C ASN A 154 10.99 4.31 -29.19
N THR A 155 11.56 4.19 -30.39
CA THR A 155 11.82 2.88 -31.03
C THR A 155 13.04 2.16 -30.47
N ALA A 156 13.91 2.86 -29.73
CA ALA A 156 15.02 2.27 -28.99
C ALA A 156 14.68 2.24 -27.49
N GLY A 157 14.84 1.07 -26.85
CA GLY A 157 14.70 0.94 -25.40
C GLY A 157 15.79 1.72 -24.63
N PRO A 158 15.63 1.90 -23.30
CA PRO A 158 16.63 2.58 -22.49
C PRO A 158 17.96 1.81 -22.50
N SER A 159 19.06 2.57 -22.45
CA SER A 159 20.41 2.01 -22.33
C SER A 159 20.62 1.33 -20.98
N ALA A 160 21.62 0.43 -20.90
CA ALA A 160 22.00 -0.21 -19.64
C ALA A 160 22.36 0.81 -18.54
N LYS A 161 22.95 1.95 -18.94
CA LYS A 161 23.23 3.05 -18.02
C LYS A 161 21.95 3.69 -17.47
N GLU A 162 20.94 3.92 -18.30
CA GLU A 162 19.67 4.51 -17.84
C GLU A 162 18.92 3.58 -16.90
N VAL A 163 18.96 2.26 -17.15
CA VAL A 163 18.41 1.26 -16.22
C VAL A 163 19.18 1.27 -14.88
N ALA A 164 20.51 1.36 -14.92
CA ALA A 164 21.34 1.44 -13.71
C ALA A 164 21.09 2.73 -12.91
N ASP A 165 20.99 3.88 -13.58
CA ASP A 165 20.70 5.16 -12.96
C ASP A 165 19.29 5.15 -12.32
N LEU A 166 18.30 4.52 -12.98
CA LEU A 166 16.96 4.34 -12.42
C LEU A 166 16.97 3.45 -11.16
N TYR A 167 17.70 2.34 -11.21
CA TYR A 167 17.87 1.45 -10.06
C TYR A 167 18.52 2.18 -8.87
N ALA A 168 19.57 2.98 -9.12
CA ALA A 168 20.22 3.75 -8.07
C ALA A 168 19.28 4.77 -7.41
N ALA A 169 18.41 5.43 -8.19
CA ALA A 169 17.40 6.33 -7.64
C ALA A 169 16.36 5.58 -6.79
N TRP A 170 15.91 4.39 -7.23
CA TRP A 170 15.02 3.54 -6.45
C TRP A 170 15.67 3.10 -5.14
N ASP A 171 16.91 2.62 -5.18
CA ASP A 171 17.64 2.11 -4.01
C ASP A 171 17.94 3.23 -3.01
N SER A 172 18.22 4.45 -3.48
CA SER A 172 18.33 5.62 -2.62
C SER A 172 17.01 5.93 -1.89
N GLY A 173 15.88 5.89 -2.60
CA GLY A 173 14.57 6.09 -1.97
C GLY A 173 14.21 4.95 -0.99
N ARG A 174 14.59 3.70 -1.31
CA ARG A 174 14.45 2.55 -0.40
C ARG A 174 15.24 2.78 0.89
N GLY A 175 16.51 3.18 0.77
CA GLY A 175 17.38 3.47 1.91
C GLY A 175 16.80 4.57 2.80
N ALA A 176 16.24 5.62 2.19
CA ALA A 176 15.59 6.70 2.92
C ALA A 176 14.29 6.26 3.64
N LEU A 177 13.48 5.39 3.03
CA LEU A 177 12.32 4.79 3.71
C LEU A 177 12.73 3.92 4.89
N ASN A 178 13.80 3.14 4.74
CA ASN A 178 14.33 2.33 5.85
C ASN A 178 14.83 3.21 6.99
N ALA A 179 15.62 4.25 6.69
CA ALA A 179 16.08 5.19 7.72
C ALA A 179 14.91 5.90 8.44
N PHE A 180 13.87 6.27 7.69
CA PHE A 180 12.65 6.81 8.30
C PHE A 180 11.94 5.79 9.20
N ALA A 181 11.82 4.54 8.76
CA ALA A 181 11.21 3.47 9.54
C ALA A 181 12.01 3.15 10.82
N ASP A 182 13.33 3.16 10.73
CA ASP A 182 14.23 2.96 11.87
C ASP A 182 14.04 4.07 12.90
N ALA A 183 14.03 5.34 12.49
CA ALA A 183 13.77 6.48 13.38
C ALA A 183 12.39 6.38 14.08
N VAL A 184 11.35 5.94 13.35
CA VAL A 184 10.02 5.73 13.94
C VAL A 184 10.02 4.56 14.92
N ASN A 185 10.67 3.45 14.59
CA ASN A 185 10.74 2.29 15.47
C ASN A 185 11.52 2.62 16.76
N GLU A 186 12.62 3.37 16.65
CA GLU A 186 13.41 3.86 17.79
C GLU A 186 12.56 4.80 18.66
N GLY A 187 11.96 5.84 18.06
CA GLY A 187 11.14 6.81 18.78
C GLY A 187 9.89 6.21 19.45
N THR A 188 9.38 5.09 18.96
CA THR A 188 8.21 4.40 19.53
C THR A 188 8.55 3.20 20.41
N GLY A 189 9.83 2.80 20.46
CA GLY A 189 10.27 1.54 21.07
C GLY A 189 9.67 0.29 20.41
N ALA A 190 9.08 0.41 19.21
CA ALA A 190 8.31 -0.65 18.57
C ALA A 190 8.93 -1.06 17.23
N SER A 191 9.32 -2.32 17.04
CA SER A 191 9.88 -2.82 15.77
C SER A 191 8.80 -3.19 14.73
N ARG A 192 7.79 -2.34 14.51
CA ARG A 192 6.63 -2.67 13.64
C ARG A 192 6.83 -2.30 12.17
N LEU A 193 7.69 -1.33 11.86
CA LEU A 193 8.06 -0.99 10.49
C LEU A 193 9.28 -1.80 10.07
N LEU A 194 9.22 -2.38 8.87
CA LEU A 194 10.19 -3.37 8.44
C LEU A 194 11.07 -2.82 7.34
N ALA A 195 12.37 -3.07 7.44
CA ALA A 195 13.33 -2.69 6.42
C ALA A 195 13.02 -3.40 5.10
N ILE A 196 12.95 -2.62 4.03
CA ILE A 196 12.82 -3.10 2.66
C ILE A 196 14.20 -3.62 2.21
N PRO A 197 14.30 -4.89 1.78
CA PRO A 197 15.58 -5.45 1.36
C PRO A 197 16.04 -4.88 0.02
N PRO A 198 17.35 -4.91 -0.28
CA PRO A 198 17.85 -4.60 -1.61
C PRO A 198 17.39 -5.65 -2.64
N LYS A 199 17.50 -5.29 -3.93
CA LYS A 199 17.19 -6.22 -5.03
C LYS A 199 18.05 -7.50 -4.94
N GLY A 200 17.42 -8.64 -5.20
CA GLY A 200 18.02 -9.97 -5.07
C GLY A 200 17.92 -10.57 -3.67
N GLN A 201 17.41 -9.82 -2.68
CA GLN A 201 17.20 -10.29 -1.31
C GLN A 201 15.72 -10.25 -0.89
N GLU A 202 14.79 -10.23 -1.84
CA GLU A 202 13.35 -10.05 -1.58
C GLU A 202 12.78 -11.13 -0.67
N LYS A 203 13.36 -12.34 -0.69
CA LYS A 203 12.96 -13.48 0.15
C LYS A 203 13.17 -13.24 1.65
N SER A 204 14.02 -12.28 2.03
CA SER A 204 14.22 -11.93 3.45
C SER A 204 13.10 -11.05 3.99
N TYR A 205 12.25 -10.50 3.11
CA TYR A 205 11.14 -9.66 3.52
C TYR A 205 10.00 -10.52 4.10
N PRO A 206 9.61 -10.32 5.36
CA PRO A 206 8.71 -11.23 6.05
C PRO A 206 7.23 -11.04 5.70
N ARG A 207 6.89 -10.01 4.92
CA ARG A 207 5.50 -9.73 4.50
C ARG A 207 5.20 -10.41 3.18
N SER A 208 3.97 -10.89 3.03
CA SER A 208 3.50 -11.66 1.89
C SER A 208 2.97 -10.76 0.77
N LYS A 209 3.56 -10.89 -0.41
CA LYS A 209 3.05 -10.28 -1.65
C LYS A 209 1.64 -10.75 -2.00
N ALA A 210 1.29 -12.00 -1.67
CA ALA A 210 -0.04 -12.54 -1.93
C ALA A 210 -1.10 -11.85 -1.07
N LEU A 211 -0.84 -11.70 0.24
CA LEU A 211 -1.73 -10.99 1.15
C LEU A 211 -1.82 -9.50 0.80
N TYR A 212 -0.70 -8.86 0.44
CA TYR A 212 -0.71 -7.50 -0.09
C TYR A 212 -1.63 -7.35 -1.31
N THR A 213 -1.47 -8.25 -2.29
CA THR A 213 -2.28 -8.24 -3.51
C THR A 213 -3.76 -8.45 -3.20
N GLN A 214 -4.08 -9.35 -2.27
CA GLN A 214 -5.46 -9.58 -1.84
C GLN A 214 -6.04 -8.36 -1.14
N LEU A 215 -5.28 -7.71 -0.25
CA LEU A 215 -5.71 -6.49 0.43
C LEU A 215 -6.00 -5.36 -0.57
N GLN A 216 -5.17 -5.19 -1.60
CA GLN A 216 -5.42 -4.19 -2.66
C GLN A 216 -6.70 -4.50 -3.45
N LYS A 217 -6.97 -5.78 -3.74
CA LYS A 217 -8.22 -6.22 -4.39
C LYS A 217 -9.44 -5.95 -3.51
N ASP A 218 -9.36 -6.31 -2.24
CA ASP A 218 -10.38 -6.09 -1.22
C ASP A 218 -10.69 -4.58 -1.10
N ALA A 219 -9.66 -3.73 -0.99
CA ALA A 219 -9.80 -2.28 -0.96
C ALA A 219 -10.37 -1.69 -2.26
N ALA A 220 -10.09 -2.27 -3.42
CA ALA A 220 -10.71 -1.86 -4.68
C ALA A 220 -12.19 -2.25 -4.74
N LEU A 221 -12.55 -3.45 -4.28
CA LEU A 221 -13.95 -3.88 -4.16
C LEU A 221 -14.75 -2.97 -3.21
N CYS A 222 -14.15 -2.53 -2.10
CA CYS A 222 -14.77 -1.55 -1.20
C CYS A 222 -15.11 -0.25 -1.87
N ARG A 223 -14.14 0.35 -2.58
CA ARG A 223 -14.33 1.59 -3.32
C ARG A 223 -15.48 1.48 -4.32
N ASN A 224 -15.54 0.34 -5.02
CA ASN A 224 -16.56 0.08 -6.03
C ASN A 224 -17.95 -0.22 -5.45
N ARG A 225 -18.04 -0.81 -4.25
CA ARG A 225 -19.32 -1.20 -3.62
C ARG A 225 -19.91 -0.14 -2.70
N GLY A 226 -19.09 0.73 -2.14
CA GLY A 226 -19.50 1.65 -1.07
C GLY A 226 -19.44 3.15 -1.39
N GLY A 227 -18.99 3.53 -2.59
CA GLY A 227 -18.77 4.93 -2.96
C GLY A 227 -17.64 5.60 -2.15
N GLU A 228 -17.38 6.88 -2.43
CA GLU A 228 -16.32 7.67 -1.75
C GLU A 228 -16.46 7.70 -0.22
N ALA A 229 -17.69 7.63 0.30
CA ALA A 229 -17.96 7.66 1.73
C ALA A 229 -17.38 6.43 2.47
N LEU A 230 -17.55 5.22 1.92
CA LEU A 230 -16.96 4.00 2.49
C LEU A 230 -15.47 3.86 2.17
N ALA A 231 -14.99 4.50 1.09
CA ALA A 231 -13.56 4.58 0.77
C ALA A 231 -12.78 5.51 1.72
N GLY A 232 -13.35 6.68 2.06
CA GLY A 232 -12.79 7.61 3.06
C GLY A 232 -12.86 7.02 4.47
N LEU A 233 -13.93 6.27 4.78
CA LEU A 233 -13.99 5.44 5.97
C LEU A 233 -12.93 4.34 5.96
N TRP A 234 -12.61 3.69 4.83
CA TRP A 234 -11.49 2.72 4.74
C TRP A 234 -10.13 3.36 4.94
N GLY A 235 -9.87 4.55 4.37
CA GLY A 235 -8.66 5.32 4.68
C GLY A 235 -8.51 5.60 6.18
N ASN A 236 -9.63 5.77 6.89
CA ASN A 236 -9.68 5.92 8.35
C ASN A 236 -9.87 4.58 9.12
N LEU A 237 -10.30 3.48 8.50
CA LEU A 237 -10.50 2.16 9.13
C LEU A 237 -9.22 1.35 9.10
N MET A 238 -8.28 1.70 8.24
CA MET A 238 -6.88 1.27 8.39
C MET A 238 -6.33 1.73 9.75
N VAL A 239 -6.86 2.82 10.33
CA VAL A 239 -6.52 3.34 11.68
C VAL A 239 -7.23 2.58 12.81
N TYR A 240 -8.32 1.85 12.52
CA TYR A 240 -9.06 1.07 13.52
C TYR A 240 -9.06 -0.39 13.13
N GLY A 241 -8.20 -1.16 13.79
CA GLY A 241 -8.18 -2.62 13.69
C GLY A 241 -9.61 -3.18 13.77
N THR A 242 -10.00 -3.88 12.70
CA THR A 242 -10.96 -4.99 12.68
C THR A 242 -12.19 -4.82 13.59
N VAL A 243 -13.28 -4.28 13.07
CA VAL A 243 -14.61 -4.61 13.62
C VAL A 243 -14.94 -6.04 13.19
N PRO A 244 -15.00 -7.03 14.12
CA PRO A 244 -15.31 -8.40 13.76
C PRO A 244 -16.77 -8.53 13.30
N GLY A 245 -17.02 -9.26 12.21
CA GLY A 245 -18.36 -9.74 11.85
C GLY A 245 -19.13 -8.95 10.79
N VAL A 246 -18.68 -7.77 10.35
CA VAL A 246 -19.33 -7.02 9.26
C VAL A 246 -18.29 -6.42 8.33
N ASN A 247 -17.64 -7.26 7.54
CA ASN A 247 -16.68 -6.80 6.54
C ASN A 247 -17.23 -7.02 5.11
N PRO A 248 -17.96 -6.05 4.53
CA PRO A 248 -18.48 -6.12 3.15
C PRO A 248 -17.39 -6.10 2.07
N CYS A 249 -16.13 -6.17 2.50
CA CYS A 249 -14.95 -5.63 1.86
C CYS A 249 -13.78 -6.62 1.81
N GLY A 250 -13.89 -7.79 2.47
CA GLY A 250 -12.89 -8.86 2.47
C GLY A 250 -12.06 -8.95 3.76
N ASN A 251 -11.57 -10.15 4.10
CA ASN A 251 -11.02 -10.45 5.44
C ASN A 251 -9.49 -10.37 5.52
N ALA A 252 -8.81 -9.96 4.44
CA ALA A 252 -7.35 -10.02 4.36
C ALA A 252 -6.64 -9.03 5.30
N ALA A 253 -7.29 -7.92 5.70
CA ALA A 253 -6.66 -6.86 6.48
C ALA A 253 -6.11 -7.35 7.83
N GLN A 254 -6.86 -8.18 8.56
CA GLN A 254 -6.41 -8.69 9.86
C GLN A 254 -5.13 -9.54 9.71
N ALA A 255 -5.17 -10.51 8.81
CA ALA A 255 -4.03 -11.38 8.52
C ALA A 255 -2.84 -10.59 7.97
N TYR A 256 -3.11 -9.53 7.18
CA TYR A 256 -2.09 -8.70 6.59
C TYR A 256 -1.34 -7.85 7.62
N TYR A 257 -2.06 -7.18 8.52
CA TYR A 257 -1.47 -6.29 9.53
C TYR A 257 -0.85 -7.02 10.72
N SER A 258 -1.14 -8.32 10.89
CA SER A 258 -0.45 -9.16 11.87
C SER A 258 0.93 -9.64 11.40
N GLN A 259 1.33 -9.40 10.14
CA GLN A 259 2.60 -9.91 9.61
C GLN A 259 3.81 -9.16 10.17
N GLY A 260 4.80 -9.93 10.63
CA GLY A 260 6.08 -9.40 11.11
C GLY A 260 6.02 -8.70 12.46
N LEU A 261 4.90 -8.87 13.18
CA LEU A 261 4.74 -8.56 14.61
C LEU A 261 5.35 -9.64 15.49
#